data_AF-A0A8T5T3V2-F1
#
_entry.id   AF-A0A8T5T3V2-F1
#
_cell.length_a   1.000
_cell.length_b   1.000
_cell.length_c   1.000
_cell.angle_alpha   90.00
_cell.angle_beta   90.00
_cell.angle_gamma   90.00
#
_symmetry.space_group_name_H-M   'P 1'
#
loop_
_entity.id
_entity.type
_entity.pdbx_description
1 polymer ?
#
loop_
_entity_poly.entity_id
_entity_poly.type
_entity_poly.pdbx_seq_one_letter_code
_entity_poly.pdbx_strand_id
1 'polypeptide(L)'
;MFSDIASGMNEQRKGLHQLLKEVATTHPFAVSCTYEDRLARFGTEVIRRYCQTFGTTIIAMQQQQTMAREDKLVEEMTALVTSFAGRVHRQRRVKAPPKIS
;
A
#
# COMPACT_ATOMS: atom_id res chain seq x y z
N MET A 1 -3.33 -3.97 -15.90
CA MET A 1 -3.97 -3.99 -14.56
C MET A 1 -2.94 -4.51 -13.58
N PHE A 2 -2.70 -3.81 -12.47
CA PHE A 2 -1.73 -4.19 -11.45
C PHE A 2 -2.48 -4.58 -10.17
N SER A 3 -2.01 -5.61 -9.46
CA SER A 3 -2.60 -6.04 -8.19
C SER A 3 -1.54 -6.59 -7.24
N ASP A 4 -1.78 -6.44 -5.94
CA ASP A 4 -0.91 -6.95 -4.88
C ASP A 4 -1.76 -7.60 -3.79
N ILE A 5 -1.34 -8.78 -3.33
CA ILE A 5 -1.86 -9.43 -2.11
C ILE A 5 -0.86 -9.15 -1.00
N ALA A 6 -0.89 -7.93 -0.46
CA ALA A 6 -0.03 -7.50 0.63
C ALA A 6 -0.67 -6.34 1.39
N SER A 7 -0.21 -6.11 2.62
CA SER A 7 -0.59 -4.92 3.39
C SER A 7 -0.25 -3.64 2.63
N GLY A 8 -1.10 -2.61 2.74
CA GLY A 8 -0.80 -1.26 2.25
C GLY A 8 0.41 -0.59 2.92
N MET A 9 0.94 -1.19 4.00
CA MET A 9 2.20 -0.83 4.65
C MET A 9 3.43 -1.47 4.00
N ASN A 10 3.25 -2.39 3.05
CA ASN A 10 4.35 -2.99 2.33
C ASN A 10 4.73 -2.12 1.14
N GLU A 11 5.86 -1.43 1.25
CA GLU A 11 6.39 -0.62 0.14
C GLU A 11 6.93 -1.49 -1.00
N GLN A 12 7.33 -2.74 -0.73
CA GLN A 12 7.89 -3.67 -1.72
C GLN A 12 6.81 -4.40 -2.54
N ARG A 13 5.66 -3.76 -2.73
CA ARG A 13 4.54 -4.28 -3.53
C ARG A 13 4.92 -4.23 -5.02
N LYS A 14 4.93 -5.39 -5.67
CA LYS A 14 5.41 -5.52 -7.04
C LYS A 14 4.49 -4.81 -8.02
N GLY A 15 3.17 -4.90 -7.80
CA GLY A 15 2.17 -4.20 -8.62
C GLY A 15 2.30 -2.69 -8.49
N LEU A 16 2.49 -2.18 -7.26
CA LEU A 16 2.77 -0.76 -7.03
C LEU A 16 4.04 -0.29 -7.75
N HIS A 17 5.15 -1.03 -7.65
CA HIS A 17 6.39 -0.65 -8.34
C HIS A 17 6.24 -0.64 -9.85
N GLN A 18 5.54 -1.62 -10.42
CA GLN A 18 5.26 -1.66 -11.86
C GLN A 18 4.39 -0.47 -12.29
N LEU A 19 3.36 -0.12 -11.51
CA LEU A 19 2.53 1.06 -11.74
C LEU A 19 3.37 2.34 -11.75
N LEU A 20 4.22 2.57 -10.75
CA LEU A 20 5.05 3.77 -10.66
C LEU A 20 6.07 3.87 -11.80
N LYS A 21 6.61 2.72 -12.23
CA LYS A 21 7.49 2.64 -13.41
C LYS A 21 6.72 3.01 -14.67
N GLU A 22 5.53 2.44 -14.86
CA GLU A 22 4.68 2.71 -16.02
C GLU A 22 4.33 4.19 -16.11
N VAL A 23 3.98 4.82 -14.98
CA VAL A 23 3.71 6.27 -14.90
C VAL A 23 4.90 7.09 -15.40
N ALA A 24 6.12 6.74 -14.98
CA ALA A 24 7.32 7.45 -15.41
C ALA A 24 7.72 7.19 -16.87
N THR A 25 7.29 6.07 -17.48
CA THR A 25 7.66 5.73 -18.85
C THR A 25 6.63 6.16 -19.87
N THR A 26 5.34 5.95 -19.59
CA THR A 26 4.25 6.17 -20.56
C THR A 26 3.43 7.42 -20.29
N HIS A 27 3.59 8.05 -19.12
CA HIS A 27 2.91 9.30 -18.75
C HIS A 27 1.39 9.23 -18.98
N PRO A 28 0.71 8.21 -18.44
CA PRO A 28 -0.72 8.03 -18.68
C PRO A 28 -1.49 9.23 -18.12
N PHE A 29 -2.59 9.61 -18.77
CA PHE A 29 -3.44 10.71 -18.29
C PHE A 29 -4.00 10.43 -16.88
N ALA A 30 -4.39 9.18 -16.61
CA ALA A 30 -4.96 8.81 -15.33
C ALA A 30 -4.61 7.37 -14.89
N VAL A 31 -4.60 7.18 -13.57
CA VAL A 31 -4.53 5.88 -12.89
C VAL A 31 -5.81 5.71 -12.07
N SER A 32 -6.56 4.64 -12.32
CA SER A 32 -7.73 4.31 -11.53
C SER A 32 -7.40 3.35 -10.39
N CYS A 33 -8.00 3.59 -9.23
CA CYS A 33 -7.96 2.70 -8.07
C CYS A 33 -9.38 2.50 -7.53
N THR A 34 -9.62 1.37 -6.88
CA THR A 34 -10.94 1.09 -6.29
C THR A 34 -11.21 2.01 -5.11
N TYR A 35 -10.25 2.13 -4.18
CA TYR A 35 -10.27 3.12 -3.11
C TYR A 35 -8.88 3.76 -2.99
N GLU A 36 -8.85 5.02 -2.60
CA GLU A 36 -7.63 5.83 -2.54
C GLU A 36 -6.60 5.32 -1.51
N ASP A 37 -7.08 4.78 -0.39
CA ASP A 37 -6.27 4.22 0.71
C ASP A 37 -5.65 2.85 0.39
N ARG A 38 -6.08 2.19 -0.69
CA ARG A 38 -5.44 0.94 -1.15
C ARG A 38 -4.13 1.18 -1.88
N LEU A 39 -3.87 2.40 -2.36
CA LEU A 39 -2.59 2.73 -2.98
C LEU A 39 -1.47 2.60 -1.96
N ALA A 40 -1.64 3.17 -0.76
CA ALA A 40 -0.76 2.94 0.37
C ALA A 40 -1.46 3.31 1.68
N ARG A 41 -1.06 2.68 2.79
CA ARG A 41 -1.55 3.03 4.13
C ARG A 41 -0.96 4.38 4.59
N PHE A 42 0.28 4.66 4.21
CA PHE A 42 0.95 5.95 4.39
C PHE A 42 1.61 6.36 3.06
N GLY A 43 1.80 7.66 2.83
CA GLY A 43 2.49 8.14 1.64
C GLY A 43 1.62 8.21 0.38
N THR A 44 0.29 8.05 0.47
CA THR A 44 -0.63 8.23 -0.65
C THR A 44 -0.48 9.61 -1.31
N GLU A 45 -0.32 10.66 -0.51
CA GLU A 45 -0.06 12.02 -1.04
C GLU A 45 1.31 12.14 -1.72
N VAL A 46 2.31 11.39 -1.27
CA VAL A 46 3.63 11.33 -1.95
C VAL A 46 3.47 10.66 -3.32
N ILE A 47 2.74 9.55 -3.39
CA ILE A 47 2.45 8.84 -4.63
C ILE A 47 1.63 9.72 -5.58
N ARG A 48 0.63 10.43 -5.06
CA ARG A 48 -0.19 11.39 -5.83
C ARG A 48 0.68 12.47 -6.45
N ARG A 49 1.56 13.11 -5.65
CA ARG A 49 2.48 14.14 -6.15
C ARG A 49 3.45 13.58 -7.19
N TYR A 50 3.98 12.39 -6.97
CA TYR A 50 4.82 11.70 -7.96
C TYR A 50 4.07 11.49 -9.29
N CYS A 51 2.83 11.02 -9.27
CA CYS A 51 2.05 10.90 -10.51
C CYS A 51 1.81 12.26 -11.18
N GLN A 52 1.54 13.30 -10.39
CA GLN A 52 1.32 14.65 -10.91
C GLN A 52 2.54 15.25 -11.60
N THR A 53 3.77 14.89 -11.21
CA THR A 53 4.98 15.36 -11.92
C THR A 53 5.05 14.85 -13.36
N PHE A 54 4.34 13.77 -13.67
CA PHE A 54 4.23 13.20 -15.01
C PHE A 54 2.89 13.52 -15.69
N GLY A 55 2.09 14.43 -15.14
CA GLY A 55 0.76 14.79 -15.66
C GLY A 55 -0.32 13.72 -15.42
N THR A 56 -0.03 12.72 -14.59
CA THR A 56 -0.94 11.62 -14.30
C THR A 56 -1.82 11.93 -13.09
N THR A 57 -3.14 11.82 -13.25
CA THR A 57 -4.11 11.99 -12.15
C THR A 57 -4.54 10.64 -11.56
N ILE A 58 -4.58 10.54 -10.23
CA ILE A 58 -5.14 9.36 -9.55
C ILE A 58 -6.65 9.55 -9.36
N ILE A 59 -7.45 8.61 -9.86
CA ILE A 59 -8.91 8.60 -9.75
C ILE A 59 -9.34 7.43 -8.86
N ALA A 60 -10.07 7.72 -7.78
CA ALA A 60 -10.71 6.71 -6.95
C ALA A 60 -12.13 6.41 -7.47
N MET A 61 -12.43 5.14 -7.73
CA MET A 61 -13.73 4.71 -8.27
C MET A 61 -14.82 4.62 -7.19
N GLN A 62 -14.44 4.43 -5.93
CA GLN A 62 -15.35 4.43 -4.79
C GLN A 62 -14.90 5.45 -3.75
N GLN A 63 -15.88 6.20 -3.22
CA GLN A 63 -15.66 7.02 -2.03
C GLN A 63 -15.44 6.09 -0.84
N GLN A 64 -14.54 6.47 0.06
CA GLN A 64 -14.39 5.76 1.34
C GLN A 64 -15.75 5.74 2.05
N GLN A 65 -16.11 4.58 2.62
CA GLN A 65 -17.25 4.53 3.53
C GLN A 65 -17.03 5.57 4.65
N THR A 66 -18.08 6.31 4.99
CA THR A 66 -18.10 7.26 6.10
C THR A 66 -18.01 6.49 7.41
N MET A 67 -16.80 6.07 7.78
CA MET A 67 -16.48 5.59 9.12
C MET A 67 -16.26 6.78 10.04
N ALA A 68 -16.55 6.63 11.33
CA ALA A 68 -16.19 7.64 12.31
C ALA A 68 -14.66 7.81 12.31
N ARG A 69 -14.20 9.04 12.53
CA ARG A 69 -12.76 9.36 12.52
C ARG A 69 -11.97 8.50 13.50
N GLU A 70 -12.56 8.21 14.66
CA GLU A 70 -11.98 7.38 15.71
C GLU A 70 -11.78 5.93 15.25
N ASP A 71 -12.79 5.34 14.59
CA ASP A 71 -12.70 3.97 14.05
C ASP A 71 -11.57 3.83 13.03
N LYS A 72 -11.43 4.82 12.14
CA LYS A 72 -10.34 4.86 11.15
C LYS A 72 -8.96 4.89 11.83
N LEU A 73 -8.81 5.69 12.88
CA LEU A 73 -7.57 5.77 13.65
C LEU A 73 -7.24 4.44 14.33
N VAL A 74 -8.24 3.79 14.94
CA VAL A 74 -8.07 2.47 15.57
C VAL A 74 -7.67 1.42 14.55
N GLU A 75 -8.29 1.43 13.36
CA GLU A 75 -7.95 0.51 12.28
C GLU A 75 -6.51 0.72 11.77
N GLU A 76 -6.10 1.98 11.58
CA GLU A 76 -4.74 2.35 11.16
C GLU A 76 -3.69 1.92 12.21
N MET A 77 -3.95 2.15 13.50
CA MET A 77 -3.08 1.69 14.59
C MET A 77 -3.00 0.17 14.63
N THR A 78 -4.13 -0.52 14.50
CA THR A 78 -4.18 -1.99 14.52
C THR A 78 -3.40 -2.58 13.36
N ALA A 79 -3.53 -2.02 12.15
CA ALA A 79 -2.76 -2.41 10.97
C ALA A 79 -1.26 -2.19 11.18
N LEU A 80 -0.88 -1.09 11.83
CA LEU A 80 0.51 -0.78 12.17
C LEU A 80 1.10 -1.81 13.13
N VAL A 81 0.46 -2.02 14.27
CA VAL A 81 0.89 -2.98 15.30
C VAL A 81 0.98 -4.40 14.73
N THR A 82 -0.03 -4.82 13.96
CA THR A 82 -0.06 -6.15 13.32
C THR A 82 1.10 -6.35 12.35
N SER A 83 1.41 -5.34 11.53
CA SER A 83 2.55 -5.39 10.60
C SER A 83 3.88 -5.54 11.35
N PHE A 84 4.08 -4.78 12.42
CA PHE A 84 5.28 -4.90 13.26
C PHE A 84 5.37 -6.24 13.98
N ALA A 85 4.27 -6.73 14.56
CA ALA A 85 4.21 -8.04 15.20
C ALA A 85 4.60 -9.16 14.22
N GLY A 86 4.06 -9.13 12.99
CA GLY A 86 4.42 -10.08 11.93
C GLY A 86 5.92 -10.08 11.59
N ARG A 87 6.56 -8.89 11.55
CA ARG A 87 8.01 -8.76 11.33
C ARG A 87 8.81 -9.37 12.49
N VAL A 88 8.43 -9.08 13.73
CA VAL A 88 9.08 -9.65 14.93
C VAL A 88 8.96 -11.18 14.94
N HIS A 89 7.77 -11.72 14.65
CA HIS A 89 7.57 -13.17 14.58
C HIS A 89 8.40 -13.83 13.47
N ARG A 90 8.51 -13.19 12.29
CA ARG A 90 9.36 -13.69 11.21
C ARG A 90 10.83 -13.74 11.64
N GLN A 91 11.34 -12.70 12.28
CA GLN A 91 12.72 -12.67 12.78
C GLN A 91 13.01 -13.78 13.79
N ARG A 92 12.06 -14.10 14.68
CA ARG A 92 12.19 -15.22 15.62
C ARG A 92 12.24 -16.58 14.91
N ARG A 93 11.42 -16.78 13.87
CA ARG A 93 11.45 -18.03 13.07
C ARG A 93 12.75 -18.22 12.30
N VAL A 94 13.31 -17.15 11.72
CA VAL A 94 14.59 -17.22 10.99
C VAL A 94 15.76 -17.59 11.92
N LYS A 95 15.68 -17.20 13.20
CA LYS A 95 16.69 -17.52 14.22
C LYS A 95 16.48 -18.90 14.88
N ALA A 96 15.33 -19.53 14.70
CA ALA A 96 15.08 -20.85 15.25
C ALA A 96 15.85 -21.90 14.42
N PRO A 97 16.57 -22.85 15.04
CA PRO A 97 17.23 -23.91 14.30
C PRO A 97 16.19 -24.69 13.46
N PRO A 98 16.55 -25.16 12.25
CA PRO A 98 15.64 -25.96 11.44
C PRO A 98 15.21 -27.18 12.25
N LYS A 99 13.89 -27.42 12.30
CA LYS A 99 13.37 -28.66 12.87
C LYS A 99 13.82 -29.80 11.95
N ILE A 100 14.76 -30.60 12.42
CA ILE A 100 15.13 -31.86 11.80
C ILE A 100 13.97 -32.82 12.11
N SER A 101 13.22 -33.19 11.09
CA SER A 101 12.22 -34.27 11.12
C SER A 101 12.74 -35.44 10.31
#